data_AF-A0A7S3IFR5-F1
#
_entry.id   AF-A0A7S3IFR5-F1
#
_cell.length_a   1.000
_cell.length_b   1.000
_cell.length_c   1.000
_cell.angle_alpha   90.00
_cell.angle_beta   90.00
_cell.angle_gamma   90.00
#
_symmetry.space_group_name_H-M   'P 1'
#
loop_
_entity.id
_entity.type
_entity.pdbx_description
1 polymer ?
#
loop_
_entity_poly.entity_id
_entity_poly.type
_entity_poly.pdbx_seq_one_letter_code
_entity_poly.pdbx_strand_id
1 'polypeptide(L)'
;MPLFIYAYEKVMEPVHPCTEDDVFLFIRKIFDKMQLATECIIVSLIYIEKIMTTSKIEIRFCNWKPLLFTSILLASKFWEDISFWNVDYSDALNWFPLKSINRMESEFLSLCNYDISVSKHLYEQYYDSVRHVINNIKKRQ
;
A
#
# COMPACT_ATOMS: atom_id res chain seq x y z
N MET A 1 6.82 -16.30 -38.81
CA MET A 1 6.62 -15.83 -37.42
C MET A 1 7.22 -14.43 -37.32
N PRO A 2 6.46 -13.37 -37.00
CA PRO A 2 7.06 -12.05 -36.81
C PRO A 2 7.77 -12.03 -35.44
N LEU A 3 9.03 -11.60 -35.46
CA LEU A 3 9.83 -11.29 -34.28
C LEU A 3 9.26 -10.02 -33.65
N PHE A 4 8.59 -10.13 -32.51
CA PHE A 4 8.27 -8.96 -31.69
C PHE A 4 9.57 -8.42 -31.08
N ILE A 5 10.06 -7.29 -31.60
CA ILE A 5 11.15 -6.53 -31.01
C ILE A 5 10.52 -5.64 -29.93
N TYR A 6 10.71 -5.99 -28.66
CA TYR A 6 10.37 -5.10 -27.56
C TYR A 6 11.43 -3.99 -27.49
N ALA A 7 11.08 -2.79 -27.92
CA ALA A 7 11.86 -1.60 -27.62
C ALA A 7 11.53 -1.15 -26.20
N TYR A 8 12.47 -1.31 -25.27
CA TYR A 8 12.37 -0.68 -23.95
C TYR A 8 12.67 0.81 -24.13
N GLU A 9 11.63 1.62 -24.32
CA GLU A 9 11.77 3.07 -24.24
C GLU A 9 11.97 3.43 -22.77
N LYS A 10 13.12 4.01 -22.45
CA LYS A 10 13.43 4.48 -21.10
C LYS A 10 12.61 5.74 -20.85
N VAL A 11 11.36 5.56 -20.40
CA VAL A 11 10.50 6.67 -19.99
C VAL A 11 11.17 7.35 -18.79
N MET A 12 11.76 8.52 -19.04
CA MET A 12 12.27 9.41 -17.99
C MET A 12 11.07 10.13 -17.38
N GLU A 13 10.34 9.47 -16.48
CA GLU A 13 9.43 10.22 -15.60
C GLU A 13 10.27 11.18 -14.74
N PRO A 14 9.90 12.46 -14.64
CA PRO A 14 10.60 13.38 -13.75
C PRO A 14 10.51 12.83 -12.33
N VAL A 15 11.67 12.71 -11.66
CA VAL A 15 11.74 12.30 -10.25
C VAL A 15 11.11 13.41 -9.42
N HIS A 16 9.81 13.31 -9.18
CA HIS A 16 9.12 14.19 -8.24
C HIS A 16 9.47 13.72 -6.82
N PRO A 17 10.15 14.53 -6.00
CA PRO A 17 10.37 14.17 -4.60
C PRO A 17 9.00 14.03 -3.93
N CYS A 18 8.74 12.88 -3.33
CA CYS A 18 7.50 12.62 -2.63
C CYS A 18 7.38 13.58 -1.44
N THR A 19 6.33 14.38 -1.42
CA THR A 19 5.98 15.24 -0.29
C THR A 19 5.04 14.51 0.67
N GLU A 20 4.96 14.98 1.91
CA GLU A 20 4.01 14.43 2.90
C GLU A 20 2.56 14.55 2.42
N ASP A 21 2.23 15.65 1.74
CA ASP A 21 0.91 15.90 1.15
C ASP A 21 0.57 14.88 0.06
N ASP A 22 1.54 14.45 -0.75
CA ASP A 22 1.32 13.43 -1.79
C ASP A 22 0.88 12.10 -1.19
N VAL A 23 1.54 11.68 -0.11
CA VAL A 23 1.20 10.43 0.59
C VAL A 23 -0.18 10.55 1.22
N PHE A 24 -0.46 11.67 1.89
CA PHE A 24 -1.76 11.91 2.52
C PHE A 24 -2.90 11.92 1.50
N LEU A 25 -2.76 12.67 0.40
CA LEU A 25 -3.75 12.72 -0.67
C LEU A 25 -3.95 11.37 -1.35
N PHE A 26 -2.88 10.59 -1.50
CA PHE A 26 -2.95 9.25 -2.07
C PHE A 26 -3.78 8.30 -1.19
N ILE A 27 -3.46 8.22 0.11
CA ILE A 27 -4.20 7.39 1.07
C ILE A 27 -5.65 7.84 1.11
N ARG A 28 -5.90 9.14 1.31
CA ARG A 28 -7.25 9.70 1.40
C ARG A 28 -8.08 9.38 0.17
N LYS A 29 -7.52 9.50 -1.03
CA LYS A 29 -8.25 9.18 -2.26
C LYS A 29 -8.65 7.71 -2.38
N ILE A 30 -7.84 6.78 -1.88
CA ILE A 30 -8.21 5.35 -1.83
C ILE A 30 -9.38 5.15 -0.87
N PHE A 31 -9.27 5.67 0.36
CA PHE A 31 -10.29 5.52 1.39
C PHE A 31 -11.62 6.18 1.00
N ASP A 32 -11.58 7.38 0.40
CA ASP A 32 -12.78 8.07 -0.06
C ASP A 32 -13.46 7.34 -1.22
N LYS A 33 -12.70 6.70 -2.12
CA LYS A 33 -13.25 5.98 -3.28
C LYS A 33 -13.77 4.59 -2.93
N MET A 34 -13.05 3.88 -2.07
CA MET A 34 -13.34 2.50 -1.73
C MET A 34 -14.12 2.36 -0.41
N GLN A 35 -14.35 3.47 0.32
CA GLN A 35 -15.11 3.50 1.57
C GLN A 35 -14.57 2.53 2.63
N LEU A 36 -13.24 2.45 2.74
CA LEU A 36 -12.55 1.50 3.63
C LEU A 36 -12.62 1.91 5.10
N ALA A 37 -12.67 0.92 5.98
CA ALA A 37 -12.58 1.10 7.43
C ALA A 37 -11.22 1.71 7.85
N THR A 38 -11.22 2.64 8.80
CA THR A 38 -10.00 3.38 9.22
C THR A 38 -8.95 2.47 9.86
N GLU A 39 -9.40 1.36 10.45
CA GLU A 39 -8.58 0.29 11.00
C GLU A 39 -7.60 -0.30 9.97
N CYS A 40 -7.99 -0.31 8.69
CA CYS A 40 -7.12 -0.76 7.59
C CYS A 40 -5.85 0.08 7.46
N ILE A 41 -5.84 1.33 7.94
CA ILE A 41 -4.64 2.17 7.94
C ILE A 41 -3.56 1.55 8.83
N ILE A 42 -3.92 1.14 10.05
CA ILE A 42 -2.97 0.54 11.00
C ILE A 42 -2.46 -0.81 10.47
N VAL A 43 -3.35 -1.63 9.92
CA VAL A 43 -2.98 -2.92 9.32
C VAL A 43 -2.05 -2.72 8.11
N SER A 44 -2.33 -1.74 7.25
CA SER A 44 -1.48 -1.42 6.10
C SER A 44 -0.07 -0.96 6.51
N LEU A 45 0.06 -0.25 7.64
CA LEU A 45 1.35 0.16 8.20
C LEU A 45 2.15 -1.06 8.68
N ILE A 46 1.50 -2.01 9.37
CA ILE A 46 2.12 -3.28 9.79
C ILE A 46 2.63 -4.06 8.57
N TYR A 47 1.84 -4.13 7.50
CA TYR A 47 2.24 -4.84 6.28
C TYR A 47 3.43 -4.20 5.56
N ILE A 48 3.50 -2.87 5.54
CA ILE A 48 4.66 -2.16 5.00
C ILE A 48 5.92 -2.52 5.78
N GLU A 49 5.88 -2.44 7.11
CA GLU A 49 7.03 -2.77 7.95
C GLU A 49 7.44 -4.24 7.84
N LYS A 50 6.45 -5.13 7.72
CA LYS A 50 6.68 -6.56 7.50
C LYS A 50 7.44 -6.82 6.19
N ILE A 51 7.06 -6.16 5.10
CA ILE A 51 7.79 -6.26 3.83
C ILE A 51 9.22 -5.75 3.97
N MET A 52 9.42 -4.61 4.60
CA MET A 52 10.76 -4.04 4.77
C MET A 52 11.68 -5.01 5.53
N THR A 53 11.15 -5.65 6.56
CA THR A 53 11.90 -6.60 7.41
C THR A 53 12.13 -7.94 6.71
N THR A 54 11.13 -8.46 5.99
CA THR A 54 11.17 -9.82 5.41
C THR A 54 11.92 -9.86 4.09
N SER A 55 11.72 -8.85 3.22
CA SER A 55 12.17 -8.88 1.83
C SER A 55 13.38 -7.97 1.53
N LYS A 56 13.90 -7.25 2.54
CA LYS A 56 14.96 -6.24 2.40
C LYS A 56 14.65 -5.15 1.35
N ILE A 57 13.37 -4.98 1.03
CA ILE A 57 12.91 -3.91 0.14
C ILE A 57 12.83 -2.63 0.96
N GLU A 58 13.56 -1.61 0.52
CA GLU A 58 13.48 -0.28 1.10
C GLU A 58 12.44 0.56 0.37
N ILE A 59 11.63 1.30 1.13
CA ILE A 59 10.73 2.29 0.56
C ILE A 59 11.56 3.47 0.05
N ARG A 60 11.35 3.79 -1.22
CA ARG A 60 12.04 4.83 -1.96
C ARG A 60 11.01 5.66 -2.73
N PHE A 61 11.41 6.86 -3.13
CA PHE A 61 10.58 7.80 -3.90
C PHE A 61 9.98 7.19 -5.18
N CYS A 62 10.61 6.17 -5.75
CA CYS A 62 10.14 5.50 -6.97
C CYS A 62 9.18 4.31 -6.73
N ASN A 63 9.10 3.75 -5.52
CA ASN A 63 8.35 2.51 -5.26
C ASN A 63 7.26 2.62 -4.18
N TRP A 64 7.16 3.76 -3.49
CA TRP A 64 6.21 3.91 -2.37
C TRP A 64 4.75 3.77 -2.79
N LYS A 65 4.34 4.29 -3.96
CA LYS A 65 2.94 4.23 -4.44
C LYS A 65 2.44 2.79 -4.58
N PRO A 66 3.09 1.90 -5.37
CA PRO A 66 2.64 0.53 -5.49
C PRO A 66 2.74 -0.24 -4.16
N LEU A 67 3.79 -0.02 -3.36
CA LEU A 67 3.93 -0.69 -2.05
C LEU A 67 2.78 -0.33 -1.09
N LEU A 68 2.50 0.97 -0.95
CA LEU A 68 1.44 1.49 -0.10
C LEU A 68 0.04 1.12 -0.61
N PHE A 69 -0.18 1.18 -1.92
CA PHE A 69 -1.43 0.74 -2.52
C PHE A 69 -1.70 -0.75 -2.22
N THR A 70 -0.70 -1.60 -2.43
CA THR A 70 -0.86 -3.04 -2.27
C THR A 70 -1.01 -3.44 -0.81
N SER A 71 -0.36 -2.73 0.12
CA SER A 71 -0.55 -2.96 1.55
C SER A 71 -1.97 -2.59 2.01
N ILE A 72 -2.54 -1.48 1.52
CA ILE A 72 -3.94 -1.09 1.80
C ILE A 72 -4.91 -2.09 1.16
N LEU A 73 -4.66 -2.50 -0.08
CA LEU A 73 -5.46 -3.49 -0.78
C LEU A 73 -5.56 -4.80 0.02
N LEU A 74 -4.41 -5.35 0.44
CA LEU A 74 -4.39 -6.58 1.24
C LEU A 74 -5.03 -6.38 2.62
N ALA A 75 -4.82 -5.23 3.26
CA ALA A 75 -5.43 -4.92 4.55
C ALA A 75 -6.96 -4.93 4.44
N SER A 76 -7.54 -4.26 3.45
CA SER A 76 -9.00 -4.25 3.24
C SER A 76 -9.54 -5.66 3.00
N LYS A 77 -8.86 -6.47 2.20
CA LYS A 77 -9.31 -7.83 1.87
C LYS A 77 -9.25 -8.81 3.04
N PHE A 78 -8.28 -8.65 3.93
CA PHE A 78 -8.08 -9.55 5.06
C PHE A 78 -8.84 -9.10 6.31
N TRP A 79 -9.01 -7.79 6.49
CA TRP A 79 -9.57 -7.21 7.71
C TRP A 79 -11.07 -6.91 7.62
N GLU A 80 -11.60 -6.58 6.44
CA GLU A 80 -13.02 -6.29 6.28
C GLU A 80 -13.82 -7.55 5.98
N ASP A 81 -15.02 -7.65 6.57
CA ASP A 81 -15.94 -8.78 6.32
C ASP A 81 -16.44 -8.81 4.87
N ILE A 82 -16.53 -7.64 4.23
CA ILE A 82 -16.90 -7.46 2.82
C ILE A 82 -15.75 -6.74 2.15
N SER A 83 -15.14 -7.38 1.15
CA SER A 83 -14.01 -6.80 0.43
C SER A 83 -14.30 -6.65 -1.07
N PHE A 84 -13.74 -5.59 -1.64
CA PHE A 84 -13.79 -5.33 -3.08
C PHE A 84 -12.81 -6.22 -3.86
N TRP A 85 -13.18 -6.53 -5.10
CA TRP A 85 -12.32 -7.27 -6.02
C TRP A 85 -11.29 -6.33 -6.65
N ASN A 86 -10.20 -6.87 -7.17
CA ASN A 86 -9.15 -6.07 -7.83
C ASN A 86 -9.67 -5.25 -9.03
N VAL A 87 -10.72 -5.73 -9.70
CA VAL A 87 -11.36 -5.00 -10.80
C VAL A 87 -12.03 -3.71 -10.32
N ASP A 88 -12.65 -3.73 -9.14
CA ASP A 88 -13.28 -2.55 -8.55
C ASP A 88 -12.24 -1.47 -8.25
N TYR A 89 -11.07 -1.87 -7.74
CA TYR A 89 -9.93 -0.97 -7.53
C TYR A 89 -9.38 -0.39 -8.84
N SER A 90 -9.28 -1.21 -9.89
CA SER A 90 -8.85 -0.77 -11.23
C SER A 90 -9.80 0.31 -11.75
N ASP A 91 -11.11 0.06 -11.69
CA ASP A 91 -12.14 0.91 -12.27
C ASP A 91 -12.36 2.20 -11.47
N ALA A 92 -12.30 2.13 -10.13
CA ALA A 92 -12.52 3.28 -9.26
C ALA A 92 -11.36 4.27 -9.25
N LEU A 93 -10.12 3.79 -9.31
CA LEU A 93 -8.91 4.63 -9.17
C LEU A 93 -8.28 5.00 -10.52
N ASN A 94 -8.36 4.12 -11.52
CA ASN A 94 -7.72 4.28 -12.84
C ASN A 94 -6.21 4.60 -12.76
N TRP A 95 -5.52 4.12 -11.72
CA TRP A 95 -4.08 4.32 -11.53
C TRP A 95 -3.23 3.18 -12.06
N PHE A 96 -3.70 1.95 -11.88
CA PHE A 96 -3.01 0.74 -12.29
C PHE A 96 -3.99 -0.13 -13.06
N PRO A 97 -3.57 -0.77 -14.16
CA PRO A 97 -4.42 -1.73 -14.85
C PRO A 97 -4.64 -2.97 -13.97
N LEU A 98 -5.81 -3.60 -14.08
CA LEU A 98 -6.16 -4.82 -13.34
C LEU A 98 -5.06 -5.89 -13.33
N LYS A 99 -4.40 -6.12 -14.48
CA LYS A 99 -3.29 -7.09 -14.57
C LYS A 99 -2.12 -6.74 -13.67
N SER A 100 -1.79 -5.45 -13.54
CA SER A 100 -0.75 -4.99 -12.62
C SER A 100 -1.20 -5.13 -11.17
N ILE A 101 -2.46 -4.83 -10.84
CA ILE A 101 -3.01 -5.00 -9.49
C ILE A 101 -2.91 -6.47 -9.04
N ASN A 102 -3.37 -7.39 -9.89
CA ASN A 102 -3.28 -8.83 -9.62
C ASN A 102 -1.83 -9.29 -9.40
N ARG A 103 -0.89 -8.77 -10.21
CA ARG A 103 0.53 -9.09 -10.05
C ARG A 103 1.08 -8.52 -8.76
N MET A 104 0.80 -7.25 -8.45
CA MET A 104 1.27 -6.60 -7.23
C MET A 104 0.79 -7.36 -5.99
N GLU A 105 -0.49 -7.73 -5.93
CA GLU A 105 -1.05 -8.53 -4.84
C GLU A 105 -0.31 -9.87 -4.67
N SER A 106 -0.13 -10.61 -5.78
CA SER A 106 0.53 -11.91 -5.76
C SER A 106 1.99 -11.83 -5.31
N GLU A 107 2.74 -10.84 -5.82
CA GLU A 107 4.14 -10.60 -5.47
C GLU A 107 4.26 -10.17 -4.01
N PHE A 108 3.39 -9.28 -3.52
CA PHE A 108 3.39 -8.83 -2.13
C PHE A 108 3.16 -10.00 -1.17
N LEU A 109 2.19 -10.87 -1.46
CA LEU A 109 1.95 -12.08 -0.67
C LEU A 109 3.16 -13.02 -0.68
N SER A 110 3.79 -13.21 -1.84
CA SER A 110 5.01 -14.02 -1.95
C SER A 110 6.16 -13.44 -1.09
N LEU A 111 6.34 -12.13 -1.09
CA LEU A 111 7.36 -11.44 -0.27
C LEU A 111 7.08 -11.56 1.23
N CYS A 112 5.81 -11.69 1.63
CA CYS A 112 5.40 -11.94 3.00
C CYS A 112 5.38 -13.43 3.38
N ASN A 113 5.85 -14.34 2.50
CA ASN A 113 5.72 -15.79 2.67
C ASN A 113 4.27 -16.24 2.94
N TYR A 114 3.29 -15.53 2.38
CA TYR A 114 1.85 -15.72 2.58
C TYR A 114 1.37 -15.61 4.03
N ASP A 115 2.22 -15.17 4.96
CA ASP A 115 1.81 -14.86 6.31
C ASP A 115 1.47 -13.37 6.41
N ILE A 116 0.17 -13.07 6.34
CA ILE A 116 -0.39 -11.72 6.53
C ILE A 116 -1.23 -11.63 7.81
N SER A 117 -1.13 -12.62 8.68
CA SER A 117 -1.87 -12.63 9.93
C SER A 117 -1.38 -11.50 10.84
N VAL A 118 -2.33 -10.75 11.42
CA VAL A 118 -2.04 -9.70 12.39
C VAL A 118 -2.69 -10.10 13.70
N SER A 119 -1.87 -10.27 14.75
CA SER A 119 -2.39 -10.56 16.08
C SER A 119 -3.01 -9.29 16.69
N LYS A 120 -4.04 -9.48 17.52
CA LYS A 120 -4.68 -8.37 18.24
C LYS A 120 -3.67 -7.55 19.05
N HIS A 121 -2.74 -8.24 19.71
CA HIS A 121 -1.68 -7.58 20.49
C HIS A 121 -0.80 -6.68 19.61
N LEU A 122 -0.40 -7.16 18.42
CA LEU A 122 0.39 -6.37 17.49
C LEU A 122 -0.38 -5.13 17.02
N TYR A 123 -1.66 -5.30 16.67
CA TYR A 123 -2.51 -4.17 16.29
C TYR A 123 -2.61 -3.11 17.39
N GLU A 124 -2.84 -3.52 18.65
CA GLU A 124 -2.91 -2.61 19.80
C GLU A 124 -1.59 -1.85 20.00
N GLN A 125 -0.45 -2.54 19.89
CA GLN A 125 0.88 -1.91 20.01
C GLN A 125 1.11 -0.83 18.95
N TYR A 126 0.73 -1.09 17.69
CA TYR A 126 0.85 -0.08 16.63
C TYR A 126 -0.12 1.08 16.82
N TYR A 127 -1.35 0.79 17.23
CA TYR A 127 -2.35 1.82 17.52
C TYR A 127 -1.86 2.78 18.62
N ASP A 128 -1.34 2.24 19.72
CA ASP A 128 -0.79 3.04 20.82
C ASP A 128 0.44 3.84 20.40
N SER A 129 1.31 3.24 19.57
CA SER A 129 2.50 3.91 19.03
C SER A 129 2.12 5.12 18.16
N VAL A 130 1.16 4.95 17.25
CA VAL A 130 0.63 6.03 16.42
C VAL A 130 0.00 7.12 17.28
N ARG A 131 -0.80 6.75 18.27
CA ARG A 131 -1.43 7.70 19.21
C ARG A 131 -0.39 8.50 19.99
N HIS A 132 0.69 7.86 20.44
CA HIS A 132 1.80 8.52 21.11
C HIS A 132 2.52 9.53 20.20
N VAL A 133 2.80 9.16 18.94
CA VAL A 133 3.41 10.06 17.95
C VAL A 133 2.51 11.28 17.70
N ILE A 134 1.21 11.08 17.49
CA ILE A 134 0.24 12.18 17.29
C ILE A 134 0.23 13.14 18.47
N ASN A 135 0.22 12.61 19.70
CA ASN A 135 0.24 13.45 20.91
C ASN A 135 1.54 14.27 21.02
N ASN A 136 2.66 13.74 20.58
CA ASN A 136 3.94 14.45 20.59
C ASN A 136 4.00 15.55 19.53
N ILE A 137 3.38 15.35 18.36
CA ILE A 137 3.26 16.38 17.33
C ILE A 137 2.41 17.55 17.85
N LYS A 138 1.28 17.25 18.51
CA LYS A 138 0.39 18.27 19.10
C LYS A 138 1.03 19.09 20.22
N LYS A 139 2.01 18.54 20.95
CA LYS A 139 2.75 19.26 22.01
C LYS A 139 3.82 20.21 21.46
N ARG A 140 4.22 20.04 20.19
CA ARG A 140 5.26 20.84 19.53
C ARG A 140 4.69 22.00 18.73
N GLN A 141 3.37 22.05 18.54
CA GLN A 141 2.61 23.17 18.01
C GLN A 141 2.09 24.04 19.16
#